data_AF-A0A962RQL5-F1
#
_entry.id   AF-A0A962RQL5-F1
#
_cell.length_a   1.000
_cell.length_b   1.000
_cell.length_c   1.000
_cell.angle_alpha   90.00
_cell.angle_beta   90.00
_cell.angle_gamma   90.00
#
_symmetry.space_group_name_H-M   'P 1'
#
loop_
_entity.id
_entity.type
_entity.pdbx_description
1 polymer ?
#
loop_
_entity_poly.entity_id
_entity_poly.type
_entity_poly.pdbx_seq_one_letter_code
_entity_poly.pdbx_strand_id
1 'polypeptide(L)' 'RGDRVGMLINNRVEWLEIFFAASRVGATVVPLSTWSTAAELEFLLADSRLRVLFSLDTWADRAFVRI' A
#
# COMPACT_ATOMS: atom_id res chain seq x y z
N ARG A 1 16.39 -1.61 5.75
CA ARG A 1 16.86 -0.67 4.70
C ARG A 1 16.86 -1.41 3.37
N GLY A 2 16.22 -0.87 2.34
CA GLY A 2 16.01 -1.54 1.05
C GLY A 2 14.72 -2.36 0.95
N ASP A 3 13.97 -2.49 2.05
CA ASP A 3 12.65 -3.12 2.04
C ASP A 3 11.64 -2.26 1.28
N ARG A 4 10.62 -2.89 0.69
CA ARG A 4 9.52 -2.20 -0.01
C ARG A 4 8.26 -2.25 0.85
N VAL A 5 7.65 -1.09 1.05
CA VAL A 5 6.45 -0.92 1.89
C VAL A 5 5.30 -0.50 0.99
N GLY A 6 4.30 -1.37 0.86
CA GLY A 6 3.10 -1.07 0.09
C GLY A 6 2.13 -0.19 0.87
N MET A 7 1.42 0.68 0.16
CA MET A 7 0.37 1.52 0.73
C MET A 7 -0.87 1.53 -0.16
N LEU A 8 -1.92 0.84 0.26
CA LEU A 8 -3.26 0.87 -0.34
C LEU A 8 -4.19 1.68 0.55
N ILE A 9 -3.95 2.99 0.57
CA ILE A 9 -4.59 3.94 1.48
C ILE A 9 -5.08 5.14 0.66
N ASN A 10 -6.26 5.66 1.00
CA ASN A 10 -6.83 6.86 0.38
C ASN A 10 -6.16 8.15 0.90
N ASN A 11 -6.67 9.32 0.53
CA ASN A 11 -6.13 10.60 1.00
C ASN A 11 -6.44 10.81 2.51
N ARG A 12 -5.48 10.45 3.37
CA ARG A 12 -5.56 10.60 4.83
C ARG A 12 -4.18 10.85 5.47
N VAL A 13 -4.19 11.25 6.74
CA VAL A 13 -2.97 11.61 7.48
C VAL A 13 -2.03 10.43 7.63
N GLU A 14 -2.56 9.23 7.86
CA GLU A 14 -1.79 8.00 8.02
C GLU A 14 -0.96 7.68 6.77
N TRP A 15 -1.40 8.13 5.60
CA TRP A 15 -0.60 8.03 4.38
C TRP A 15 0.73 8.79 4.55
N LEU A 16 0.68 10.03 5.04
CA LEU A 16 1.87 10.85 5.28
C LEU A 16 2.74 10.24 6.39
N GLU A 17 2.12 9.78 7.48
CA GLU A 17 2.83 9.16 8.60
C GLU A 17 3.64 7.94 8.15
N ILE A 18 3.01 7.01 7.42
CA ILE A 18 3.66 5.80 6.91
C ILE A 18 4.73 6.16 5.88
N PHE A 19 4.44 7.10 4.97
CA PHE A 19 5.41 7.52 3.96
C PHE A 19 6.70 8.07 4.59
N PHE A 20 6.58 8.98 5.57
CA PHE A 20 7.74 9.55 6.24
C PHE A 20 8.43 8.54 7.16
N ALA A 21 7.69 7.69 7.87
CA ALA A 21 8.27 6.63 8.70
C ALA A 21 9.08 5.63 7.86
N ALA A 22 8.52 5.13 6.75
CA ALA A 22 9.18 4.22 5.82
C ALA A 22 10.44 4.85 5.22
N SER A 23 10.34 6.11 4.78
CA SER A 23 11.48 6.87 4.26
C SER A 23 12.59 7.02 5.30
N ARG A 24 12.23 7.31 6.57
CA ARG A 24 13.19 7.49 7.67
C ARG A 24 13.98 6.22 8.00
N VAL A 25 13.37 5.03 7.86
CA VAL A 25 14.06 3.74 8.07
C VAL A 25 14.77 3.23 6.80
N GLY A 26 14.77 4.01 5.73
CA GLY A 26 15.41 3.68 4.45
C GLY A 26 14.68 2.56 3.70
N ALA A 27 13.35 2.50 3.81
CA ALA A 27 12.50 1.66 2.97
C ALA A 27 11.99 2.46 1.76
N THR A 28 11.66 1.76 0.68
CA THR A 28 11.04 2.34 -0.51
C THR A 28 9.53 2.17 -0.40
N VAL A 29 8.79 3.28 -0.49
CA VAL A 29 7.33 3.26 -0.51
C VAL A 29 6.82 2.88 -1.90
N VAL A 30 5.84 1.99 -1.96
CA VAL A 30 5.12 1.58 -3.16
C VAL A 30 3.65 1.94 -2.99
N PRO A 31 3.20 3.12 -3.47
CA PRO A 31 1.81 3.51 -3.38
C PRO A 31 0.96 2.71 -4.39
N LEU A 32 -0.17 2.19 -3.92
CA LEU A 32 -1.16 1.48 -4.71
C LEU A 32 -2.46 2.29 -4.74
N SER A 33 -3.11 2.34 -5.90
CA SER A 33 -4.35 3.09 -6.04
C SER A 33 -5.53 2.33 -5.43
N THR A 34 -6.30 2.99 -4.57
CA THR A 34 -7.58 2.46 -4.07
C THR A 34 -8.65 2.35 -5.16
N TRP A 35 -8.38 2.89 -6.35
CA TRP A 35 -9.25 2.79 -7.52
C TRP A 35 -8.90 1.62 -8.44
N SER A 36 -7.77 0.95 -8.21
CA SER A 36 -7.40 -0.25 -8.95
C SER A 36 -8.43 -1.37 -8.75
N THR A 37 -8.63 -2.14 -9.81
CA THR A 37 -9.40 -3.39 -9.78
C THR A 37 -8.64 -4.46 -8.99
N ALA A 38 -9.33 -5.52 -8.58
CA ALA A 38 -8.69 -6.64 -7.88
C ALA A 38 -7.57 -7.29 -8.71
N ALA A 39 -7.78 -7.48 -10.02
CA ALA A 39 -6.77 -8.07 -10.91
C ALA A 39 -5.53 -7.17 -11.08
N GLU A 40 -5.71 -5.85 -11.15
CA GLU A 40 -4.59 -4.90 -11.17
C GLU A 40 -3.82 -4.92 -9.85
N LEU A 41 -4.52 -4.99 -8.72
CA LEU A 41 -3.88 -5.09 -7.41
C LEU A 41 -3.13 -6.41 -7.26
N GLU A 42 -3.69 -7.54 -7.67
CA GLU A 42 -3.02 -8.84 -7.64
C GLU A 42 -1.71 -8.80 -8.46
N PHE A 43 -1.77 -8.26 -9.67
CA PHE A 43 -0.58 -8.08 -10.50
C PHE A 43 0.47 -7.18 -9.83
N LEU A 44 0.06 -6.01 -9.33
CA LEU A 44 0.95 -5.06 -8.68
C LEU A 44 1.58 -5.65 -7.41
N LEU A 45 0.81 -6.35 -6.59
CA LEU A 45 1.29 -7.01 -5.37
C LEU A 45 2.30 -8.11 -5.69
N ALA A 46 2.04 -8.91 -6.73
CA ALA A 46 2.95 -9.97 -7.18
C ALA A 46 4.29 -9.41 -7.67
N ASP A 47 4.30 -8.30 -8.42
CA ASP A 47 5.53 -7.72 -8.99
C ASP A 47 6.31 -6.85 -7.98
N SER A 48 5.60 -6.20 -7.06
CA SER A 48 6.16 -5.13 -6.24
C SER A 48 7.15 -5.60 -5.17
N ARG A 49 7.23 -6.90 -4.86
CA ARG A 49 8.18 -7.48 -3.87
C ARG A 49 8.10 -6.78 -2.51
N LEU A 50 6.88 -6.53 -2.04
CA LEU A 50 6.63 -5.87 -0.77
C LEU A 50 7.06 -6.76 0.39
N ARG A 51 7.63 -6.13 1.42
CA ARG A 51 7.86 -6.79 2.72
C ARG A 51 6.66 -6.64 3.65
N VAL A 52 5.90 -5.55 3.50
CA VAL A 52 4.70 -5.24 4.28
C VAL A 52 3.77 -4.37 3.44
N LEU A 53 2.47 -4.53 3.65
CA LEU A 53 1.42 -3.71 3.05
C LEU A 53 0.60 -3.06 4.16
N PHE A 54 0.46 -1.73 4.12
CA PHE A 54 -0.54 -1.01 4.89
C PHE A 54 -1.77 -0.80 4.00
N SER A 55 -2.94 -1.21 4.48
CA SER A 55 -4.20 -1.12 3.74
C SER A 55 -5.33 -0.66 4.65
N LEU A 56 -6.31 0.00 4.05
CA LEU A 56 -7.66 0.13 4.63
C LEU A 56 -8.32 -1.26 4.73
N ASP A 57 -9.25 -1.43 5.67
CA ASP A 57 -10.10 -2.62 5.69
C ASP A 57 -11.06 -2.61 4.49
N THR A 58 -11.77 -1.49 4.39
CA THR A 58 -12.73 -1.19 3.33
C THR A 58 -12.61 0.27 2.88
N TRP A 59 -12.89 0.53 1.60
CA TRP A 59 -13.03 1.87 1.05
C TRP A 59 -14.16 1.91 0.02
N ALA A 60 -15.13 2.81 0.22
CA ALA A 60 -16.42 2.75 -0.48
C ALA A 60 -16.99 1.32 -0.38
N ASP A 61 -17.46 0.74 -1.49
CA ASP A 61 -18.02 -0.62 -1.52
C ASP A 61 -16.95 -1.71 -1.76
N ARG A 62 -15.67 -1.43 -1.51
CA ARG A 62 -14.54 -2.34 -1.75
C ARG A 62 -13.90 -2.79 -0.44
N ALA A 63 -13.64 -4.09 -0.32
CA ALA A 63 -12.87 -4.67 0.78
C ALA A 63 -11.46 -5.03 0.31
N PHE A 64 -10.43 -4.68 1.10
CA PHE A 64 -9.03 -4.89 0.74
C PHE A 64 -8.30 -5.93 1.60
N VAL A 65 -8.85 -6.37 2.73
CA VAL A 65 -8.21 -7.37 3.64
C VAL A 65 -8.22 -8.80 3.09
N ARG A 66 -8.94 -9.04 1.99
CA ARG A 66 -9.06 -10.37 1.36
C ARG A 66 -8.36 -10.48 0.00
N ILE A 67 -7.50 -9.51 -0.33
CA ILE A 67 -6.72 -9.49 -1.57
C ILE A 67 -5.37 -10.18 -1.35
#